data_AF-A0A2E0DN73-F1
#
_entry.id   AF-A0A2E0DN73-F1
#
_cell.length_a   1.000
_cell.length_b   1.000
_cell.length_c   1.000
_cell.angle_alpha   90.00
_cell.angle_beta   90.00
_cell.angle_gamma   90.00
#
_symmetry.space_group_name_H-M   'P 1'
#
loop_
_entity.id
_entity.type
_entity.pdbx_description
1 polymer ?
#
loop_
_entity_poly.entity_id
_entity_poly.type
_entity_poly.pdbx_seq_one_letter_code
_entity_poly.pdbx_strand_id
1 'polypeptide(L)' 'MAISEASSKIRTGQPIDDEEDYLLDTWAGILPLGIKVGEPIPDPQLKDGIATPEHIANWSR' A
#
# COMPACT_ATOMS: atom_id res chain seq x y z
N MET A 1 17.84 -3.06 -18.63
CA MET A 1 17.81 -1.76 -19.34
C MET A 1 18.15 -0.69 -18.31
N ALA A 2 19.04 0.26 -18.63
CA ALA A 2 19.42 1.31 -17.69
C ALA A 2 18.49 2.51 -17.81
N ILE A 3 18.13 3.14 -16.68
CA ILE A 3 17.41 4.41 -16.68
C ILE A 3 18.46 5.52 -16.79
N SER A 4 18.53 6.19 -17.94
CA SER A 4 19.50 7.27 -18.18
C SER A 4 19.06 8.62 -17.62
N GLU A 5 17.75 8.81 -17.41
CA GLU A 5 17.16 10.02 -16.84
C GLU A 5 15.80 9.69 -16.21
N ALA A 6 15.48 10.32 -15.07
CA ALA A 6 14.19 10.21 -14.40
C ALA A 6 13.92 11.42 -13.51
N SER A 7 12.63 11.74 -13.30
CA SER A 7 12.16 12.68 -12.28
C SER A 7 10.99 12.07 -11.50
N SER A 8 10.81 12.45 -10.24
CA SER A 8 9.72 11.98 -9.39
C SER A 8 9.23 13.09 -8.46
N LYS A 9 7.96 13.01 -8.03
CA LYS A 9 7.39 13.93 -7.05
C LYS A 9 6.55 13.17 -6.05
N ILE A 10 6.66 13.56 -4.78
CA ILE A 10 5.96 12.96 -3.65
C ILE A 10 5.23 14.07 -2.90
N ARG A 11 3.99 13.82 -2.51
CA ARG A 11 3.26 14.61 -1.51
C ARG A 11 2.84 13.68 -0.38
N THR A 12 3.27 14.00 0.83
CA THR A 12 2.87 13.34 2.08
C THR A 12 2.56 14.42 3.11
N GLY A 13 1.91 14.05 4.21
CA GLY A 13 1.50 15.00 5.25
C GLY A 13 0.02 15.42 5.13
N GLN A 14 -0.38 16.25 6.09
CA GLN A 14 -1.77 16.68 6.30
C GLN A 14 -2.30 17.58 5.17
N PRO A 15 -3.62 17.82 5.13
CA PRO A 15 -4.18 18.99 4.45
C PRO A 15 -3.45 20.27 4.87
N ILE A 16 -3.32 21.20 3.94
CA ILE A 16 -2.79 22.54 4.19
C ILE A 16 -3.91 23.47 3.77
N ASP A 17 -4.58 24.06 4.75
CA ASP A 17 -5.69 24.99 4.58
C ASP A 17 -5.24 26.41 4.96
N ASP A 18 -6.00 27.40 4.50
CA ASP A 18 -5.78 28.80 4.87
C ASP A 18 -6.24 29.06 6.31
N GLU A 19 -5.70 30.09 6.98
CA GLU A 19 -5.96 30.33 8.41
C GLU A 19 -7.46 30.50 8.74
N GLU A 20 -8.22 31.11 7.84
CA GLU A 20 -9.66 31.35 8.00
C GLU A 20 -10.48 30.05 7.96
N ASP A 21 -10.04 29.04 7.20
CA ASP A 21 -10.75 27.77 7.01
C ASP A 21 -10.73 26.89 8.26
N TYR A 22 -9.71 27.04 9.11
CA TYR A 22 -9.64 26.34 10.40
C TYR A 22 -10.74 26.79 11.40
N LEU A 23 -11.46 27.88 11.10
CA LEU A 23 -12.62 28.32 11.90
C LEU A 23 -13.93 27.63 11.51
N LEU A 24 -13.94 26.88 10.41
CA LEU A 24 -15.12 26.17 9.93
C LEU A 24 -15.30 24.84 10.67
N ASP A 25 -16.54 24.48 10.98
CA ASP A 25 -16.90 23.17 11.57
C ASP A 25 -16.90 22.05 10.51
N THR A 26 -15.80 21.91 9.75
CA THR A 26 -15.66 20.94 8.65
C THR A 26 -14.55 19.94 8.94
N TRP A 27 -14.74 18.68 8.57
CA TRP A 27 -13.72 17.65 8.72
C TRP A 27 -12.59 17.81 7.69
N ALA A 28 -11.35 17.78 8.18
CA ALA A 28 -10.14 17.67 7.36
C ALA A 28 -9.25 16.55 7.91
N GLY A 29 -8.66 15.75 7.02
CA GLY A 29 -7.79 14.65 7.42
C GLY A 29 -7.26 13.85 6.22
N ILE A 30 -6.56 12.78 6.54
CA ILE A 30 -6.02 11.85 5.54
C ILE A 30 -6.80 10.54 5.65
N LEU A 31 -7.30 10.04 4.51
CA LEU A 31 -7.71 8.64 4.37
C LEU A 31 -6.55 7.87 3.72
N PRO A 32 -5.77 7.08 4.47
CA PRO A 32 -4.63 6.37 3.92
C PRO A 32 -5.11 5.27 2.96
N LEU A 33 -4.52 5.22 1.77
CA LEU A 33 -4.70 4.14 0.82
C LEU A 33 -3.41 3.31 0.76
N GLY A 34 -3.57 2.00 0.76
CA GLY A 34 -2.45 1.06 0.72
C GLY A 34 -2.78 -0.16 -0.12
N ILE A 35 -1.74 -0.88 -0.51
CA ILE A 35 -1.87 -2.21 -1.10
C ILE A 35 -1.63 -3.22 0.01
N LYS A 36 -2.58 -4.12 0.23
CA LYS A 36 -2.46 -5.23 1.16
C LYS A 36 -2.32 -6.54 0.39
N VAL A 37 -1.46 -7.40 0.90
CA VAL A 37 -1.24 -8.75 0.40
C VAL A 37 -2.14 -9.70 1.18
N GLY A 38 -2.79 -10.64 0.48
CA GLY A 38 -3.56 -11.71 1.11
C GLY A 38 -2.70 -12.95 1.42
N GLU A 39 -3.25 -13.86 2.21
CA GLU A 39 -2.60 -15.16 2.47
C GLU A 39 -2.47 -15.99 1.17
N PRO A 40 -1.40 -16.79 1.01
CA PRO A 40 -1.26 -17.69 -0.12
C PRO A 40 -2.43 -18.69 -0.18
N ILE A 41 -3.06 -18.79 -1.35
CA ILE A 41 -4.15 -19.74 -1.60
C ILE A 41 -3.60 -20.86 -2.50
N PRO A 42 -3.51 -22.11 -2.03
CA PRO A 42 -3.05 -23.22 -2.86
C PRO A 42 -4.08 -23.56 -3.95
N ASP A 43 -3.60 -24.09 -5.07
CA ASP A 43 -4.45 -24.62 -6.14
C ASP A 43 -5.34 -25.75 -5.57
N PRO A 44 -6.68 -25.73 -5.80
CA PRO A 44 -7.56 -26.82 -5.40
C PRO A 44 -7.18 -28.20 -5.94
N GLN A 45 -6.42 -28.28 -7.03
CA GLN A 45 -5.91 -29.54 -7.62
C GLN A 45 -4.52 -29.92 -7.12
N LEU A 46 -3.93 -29.14 -6.22
CA LEU A 46 -2.63 -29.45 -5.63
C LEU A 46 -2.73 -30.77 -4.84
N LYS A 47 -1.73 -31.64 -4.99
CA LYS A 47 -1.69 -32.90 -4.23
C LYS A 47 -1.61 -32.62 -2.73
N ASP A 48 -2.32 -33.43 -1.95
CA ASP A 48 -2.28 -33.36 -0.50
C ASP A 48 -0.86 -33.49 0.05
N GLY A 49 -0.58 -32.74 1.13
CA GLY A 49 0.71 -32.73 1.81
C GLY A 49 1.78 -31.83 1.18
N ILE A 50 1.52 -31.20 0.04
CA ILE A 50 2.41 -30.16 -0.50
C ILE A 50 2.16 -28.85 0.25
N ALA A 51 3.13 -28.44 1.06
CA ALA A 51 3.09 -27.18 1.79
C ALA A 51 3.43 -25.98 0.88
N THR A 52 2.90 -24.81 1.22
CA THR A 52 3.34 -23.53 0.65
C THR A 52 4.84 -23.33 0.87
N PRO A 53 5.63 -23.00 -0.16
CA PRO A 53 7.05 -22.74 0.00
C PRO A 53 7.32 -21.58 0.98
N GLU A 54 8.39 -21.70 1.76
CA GLU A 54 8.73 -20.71 2.80
C GLU A 54 8.87 -19.29 2.26
N HIS A 55 9.46 -19.12 1.08
CA HIS A 55 9.62 -17.80 0.44
C HIS A 55 8.30 -17.16 -0.01
N ILE A 56 7.21 -17.94 -0.09
CA ILE A 56 5.86 -17.45 -0.34
C ILE A 56 5.13 -17.22 0.99
N ALA A 57 5.23 -18.17 1.92
CA ALA A 57 4.61 -18.08 3.24
C ALA A 57 5.10 -16.88 4.07
N ASN A 58 6.38 -16.53 3.92
CA ASN A 58 7.00 -15.42 4.63
C ASN A 58 7.09 -14.14 3.80
N TRP A 59 6.44 -14.09 2.63
CA TRP A 59 6.52 -12.90 1.79
C TRP A 59 5.69 -11.76 2.39
N SER A 60 6.31 -10.58 2.51
CA SER A 60 5.67 -9.35 2.99
C SER A 60 6.04 -8.18 2.10
N ARG A 61 5.17 -7.17 2.04
CA ARG A 61 5.40 -5.89 1.36
C ARG A 61 5.86 -4.81 2.33
#